data_AF-A0A9N9NRF6-F1
#
_entry.id   AF-A0A9N9NRF6-F1
#
_cell.length_a   1.000
_cell.length_b   1.000
_cell.length_c   1.000
_cell.angle_alpha   90.00
_cell.angle_beta   90.00
_cell.angle_gamma   90.00
#
_symmetry.space_group_name_H-M   'P 1'
#
loop_
_entity.id
_entity.type
_entity.pdbx_description
1 polymer ?
#
loop_
_entity_poly.entity_id
_entity_poly.type
_entity_poly.pdbx_seq_one_letter_code
_entity_poly.pdbx_strand_id
1 'polypeptide(L)'
;MSQSSMAIQGSKAKDLLCIFLDLVRYYSDQSLNVCGMSKLDYWRNADALVVTRKLRVFQDLIPELKDRQFSEFSICVNHYNQIVANDNFYQHLLGSSSRISQLDISSNTDETVADDVLCHLLEFERVAEHNRYVITELQQQVQNKGRVISRLNGQLEEYHRMISQLEEICQER
;
A
#
# COMPACT_ATOMS: atom_id res chain seq x y z
N MET A 1 -30.99 -18.31 31.68
CA MET A 1 -31.13 -16.88 31.35
C MET A 1 -30.21 -16.61 30.18
N SER A 2 -30.79 -16.09 29.10
CA SER A 2 -30.21 -15.98 27.77
C SER A 2 -29.21 -14.82 27.66
N GLN A 3 -28.12 -15.11 26.93
CA GLN A 3 -27.37 -14.26 25.99
C GLN A 3 -27.04 -12.80 26.36
N SER A 4 -25.77 -12.42 26.16
CA SER A 4 -25.42 -11.53 25.04
C SER A 4 -23.91 -11.50 24.77
N SER A 5 -23.55 -12.11 23.65
CA SER A 5 -22.32 -11.88 22.91
C SER A 5 -22.39 -10.45 22.33
N MET A 6 -21.60 -9.51 22.87
CA MET A 6 -21.37 -8.24 22.19
C MET A 6 -20.36 -8.47 21.07
N ALA A 7 -20.89 -8.61 19.85
CA ALA A 7 -20.12 -8.44 18.64
C ALA A 7 -19.47 -7.05 18.67
N ILE A 8 -18.13 -6.99 18.62
CA ILE A 8 -17.39 -5.77 18.33
C ILE A 8 -17.68 -5.45 16.87
N GLN A 9 -18.75 -4.69 16.66
CA GLN A 9 -19.10 -4.15 15.37
C GLN A 9 -18.12 -3.01 15.11
N GLY A 10 -16.97 -3.34 14.50
CA GLY A 10 -15.95 -2.36 14.15
C GLY A 10 -16.59 -1.19 13.40
N SER A 11 -16.45 0.01 13.97
CA SER A 11 -16.85 1.26 13.35
C SER A 11 -16.28 1.31 11.93
N LYS A 12 -17.10 1.70 10.94
CA LYS A 12 -16.61 1.77 9.55
C LYS A 12 -15.56 2.88 9.51
N ALA A 13 -14.49 2.70 8.74
CA ALA A 13 -13.41 3.68 8.61
C ALA A 13 -13.89 5.13 8.40
N LYS A 14 -14.97 5.31 7.63
CA LYS A 14 -15.58 6.61 7.35
C LYS A 14 -16.22 7.32 8.56
N ASP A 15 -16.49 6.59 9.62
CA ASP A 15 -17.12 7.10 10.86
C ASP A 15 -16.04 7.52 11.89
N LEU A 16 -14.76 7.21 11.63
CA LEU A 16 -13.62 7.59 12.46
C LEU A 16 -12.92 8.83 11.90
N LEU A 17 -12.31 9.63 12.78
CA LEU A 17 -11.53 10.80 12.39
C LEU A 17 -10.25 10.39 11.65
N CYS A 18 -9.85 11.20 10.68
CA CYS A 18 -8.55 11.01 10.05
C CYS A 18 -7.44 11.20 11.09
N ILE A 19 -6.47 10.29 11.14
CA ILE A 19 -5.36 10.30 12.09
C ILE A 19 -4.52 11.59 12.02
N PHE A 20 -4.52 12.26 10.88
CA PHE A 20 -3.80 13.51 10.64
C PHE A 20 -4.67 14.77 10.79
N LEU A 21 -5.97 14.65 11.07
CA LEU A 21 -6.92 15.77 11.00
C LEU A 21 -6.47 16.99 11.82
N ASP A 22 -6.07 16.75 13.05
CA ASP A 22 -5.59 17.77 13.99
C ASP A 22 -4.11 18.14 13.75
N LEU A 23 -3.35 17.29 13.07
CA LEU A 23 -1.95 17.54 12.70
C LEU A 23 -1.78 18.46 11.49
N VAL A 24 -2.80 18.56 10.62
CA VAL A 24 -2.80 19.44 9.44
C VAL A 24 -2.41 20.87 9.80
N ARG A 25 -2.85 21.38 10.95
CA ARG A 25 -2.53 22.76 11.37
C ARG A 25 -1.08 22.91 11.77
N TYR A 26 -0.55 21.94 12.51
CA TYR A 26 0.81 21.95 13.05
C TYR A 26 1.88 21.73 11.99
N TYR A 27 1.59 20.95 10.95
CA TYR A 27 2.51 20.64 9.85
C TYR A 27 2.12 21.34 8.53
N SER A 28 1.38 22.45 8.64
CA SER A 28 0.92 23.21 7.47
C SER A 28 2.07 23.88 6.71
N ASP A 29 3.10 24.31 7.43
CA ASP A 29 4.36 24.84 6.91
C ASP A 29 5.27 23.73 6.32
N GLN A 30 5.10 22.50 6.77
CA GLN A 30 5.85 21.32 6.32
C GLN A 30 5.19 20.59 5.14
N SER A 31 4.20 21.21 4.50
CA SER A 31 3.48 20.69 3.33
C SER A 31 2.59 19.48 3.60
N LEU A 32 2.14 19.26 4.84
CA LEU A 32 1.10 18.26 5.10
C LEU A 32 -0.23 18.74 4.48
N ASN A 33 -0.83 17.92 3.62
CA ASN A 33 -2.03 18.33 2.90
C ASN A 33 -3.22 18.49 3.86
N VAL A 34 -4.10 19.43 3.53
CA VAL A 34 -5.37 19.55 4.24
C VAL A 34 -6.18 18.26 4.17
N CYS A 35 -6.75 17.87 5.30
CA CYS A 35 -7.67 16.75 5.35
C CYS A 35 -8.86 17.08 4.46
N GLY A 36 -9.19 16.21 3.53
CA GLY A 36 -10.21 16.51 2.53
C GLY A 36 -10.84 15.26 1.96
N MET A 37 -12.14 15.36 1.72
CA MET A 37 -12.91 14.41 0.95
C MET A 37 -12.66 14.70 -0.53
N SER A 38 -11.84 13.87 -1.17
CA SER A 38 -11.84 13.81 -2.64
C SER A 38 -13.21 13.31 -3.10
N LYS A 39 -13.61 13.61 -4.35
CA LYS A 39 -14.83 13.03 -4.97
C LYS A 39 -14.88 11.50 -4.91
N LEU A 40 -13.73 10.85 -4.69
CA LEU A 40 -13.59 9.43 -4.36
C LEU A 40 -13.55 9.28 -2.83
N ASP A 41 -14.72 9.22 -2.19
CA ASP A 41 -14.89 9.07 -0.75
C ASP A 41 -14.51 7.66 -0.26
N TYR A 42 -13.22 7.31 -0.28
CA TYR A 42 -12.75 6.10 0.39
C TYR A 42 -11.83 6.43 1.56
N TRP A 43 -12.20 5.84 2.69
CA TRP A 43 -11.54 5.93 3.99
C TRP A 43 -11.00 4.55 4.31
N ARG A 44 -9.76 4.49 4.80
CA ARG A 44 -9.15 3.24 5.26
C ARG A 44 -8.94 3.31 6.76
N ASN A 45 -8.97 2.18 7.45
CA ASN A 45 -8.60 2.17 8.85
C ASN A 45 -7.09 2.43 8.99
N ALA A 46 -6.69 3.19 10.01
CA ALA A 46 -5.29 3.45 10.26
C ALA A 46 -4.55 2.20 10.81
N ASP A 47 -5.28 1.26 11.41
CA ASP A 47 -4.78 -0.06 11.84
C ASP A 47 -4.55 -1.06 10.70
N ALA A 48 -4.92 -0.72 9.45
CA ALA A 48 -4.64 -1.56 8.31
C ALA A 48 -3.13 -1.75 8.17
N LEU A 49 -2.68 -3.00 8.00
CA LEU A 49 -1.26 -3.39 8.06
C LEU A 49 -0.32 -2.45 7.28
N VAL A 50 -0.70 -2.07 6.05
CA VAL A 50 0.09 -1.18 5.19
C VAL A 50 0.17 0.25 5.76
N VAL A 51 -0.94 0.75 6.29
CA VAL A 51 -1.03 2.10 6.87
C VAL A 51 -0.25 2.13 8.19
N THR A 52 -0.49 1.18 9.09
CA THR A 52 0.22 1.07 10.38
C THR A 52 1.73 1.00 10.19
N ARG A 53 2.22 0.20 9.22
CA ARG A 53 3.65 0.10 8.94
C ARG A 53 4.23 1.45 8.52
N LYS A 54 3.55 2.18 7.64
CA LYS A 54 4.00 3.51 7.22
C LYS A 54 3.92 4.51 8.38
N LEU A 55 2.83 4.55 9.14
CA LEU A 55 2.70 5.45 10.29
C LEU A 55 3.83 5.27 11.31
N ARG A 56 4.27 4.03 11.56
CA ARG A 56 5.43 3.76 12.44
C ARG A 56 6.72 4.40 11.94
N VAL A 57 6.99 4.38 10.63
CA VAL A 57 8.17 5.05 10.05
C VAL A 57 8.10 6.57 10.25
N PHE A 58 6.90 7.15 10.27
CA PHE A 58 6.70 8.57 10.52
C PHE A 58 6.74 8.96 11.99
N GLN A 59 6.75 8.02 12.95
CA GLN A 59 6.71 8.34 14.38
C GLN A 59 7.94 9.13 14.86
N ASP A 60 9.08 9.01 14.20
CA ASP A 60 10.28 9.78 14.55
C ASP A 60 10.28 11.20 13.99
N LEU A 61 9.46 11.46 12.96
CA LEU A 61 9.32 12.76 12.32
C LEU A 61 8.05 13.49 12.75
N ILE A 62 7.04 12.75 13.21
CA ILE A 62 5.74 13.23 13.68
C ILE A 62 5.47 12.53 15.02
N PRO A 63 6.05 13.03 16.13
CA PRO A 63 5.98 12.38 17.44
C PRO A 63 4.55 12.24 17.95
N GLU A 64 3.61 13.09 17.52
CA GLU A 64 2.19 13.00 17.88
C GLU A 64 1.51 11.71 17.38
N LEU A 65 2.17 10.92 16.53
CA LEU A 65 1.73 9.59 16.13
C LEU A 65 2.11 8.49 17.12
N LYS A 66 3.07 8.73 18.03
CA LYS A 66 3.48 7.75 19.06
C LYS A 66 2.39 7.54 20.10
N ASP A 67 1.66 8.59 20.43
CA ASP A 67 0.63 8.59 21.48
C ASP A 67 -0.77 8.15 20.98
N ARG A 68 -0.90 7.76 19.70
CA ARG A 68 -2.19 7.44 19.08
C ARG A 68 -2.41 5.95 18.90
N GLN A 69 -3.58 5.47 19.28
CA GLN A 69 -4.04 4.12 18.97
C GLN A 69 -4.63 4.06 17.56
N PHE A 70 -3.91 3.46 16.61
CA PHE A 70 -4.32 3.46 15.20
C PHE A 70 -5.68 2.80 14.93
N SER A 71 -6.17 1.91 15.81
CA SER A 71 -7.50 1.30 15.71
C SER A 71 -8.66 2.28 15.90
N GLU A 72 -8.41 3.44 16.50
CA GLU A 72 -9.43 4.48 16.76
C GLU A 72 -9.52 5.51 15.64
N PHE A 73 -8.64 5.43 14.64
CA PHE A 73 -8.55 6.41 13.57
C PHE A 73 -8.73 5.79 12.19
N SER A 74 -9.12 6.64 11.26
CA SER A 74 -9.07 6.37 9.83
C SER A 74 -7.95 7.15 9.17
N ILE A 75 -7.73 6.90 7.89
CA ILE A 75 -6.90 7.71 7.02
C ILE A 75 -7.71 8.08 5.78
N CYS A 76 -7.77 9.38 5.49
CA CYS A 76 -8.44 9.87 4.28
C CYS A 76 -7.57 9.60 3.05
N VAL A 77 -8.18 9.59 1.86
CA VAL A 77 -7.48 9.36 0.59
C VAL A 77 -6.31 10.32 0.34
N ASN A 78 -6.43 11.59 0.72
CA ASN A 78 -5.36 12.58 0.53
C ASN A 78 -4.13 12.22 1.36
N HIS A 79 -4.32 11.88 2.64
CA HIS A 79 -3.23 11.48 3.53
C HIS A 79 -2.72 10.08 3.19
N TYR A 80 -3.58 9.16 2.77
CA TYR A 80 -3.13 7.86 2.28
C TYR A 80 -2.17 8.04 1.09
N ASN A 81 -2.54 8.87 0.11
CA ASN A 81 -1.69 9.09 -1.05
C ASN A 81 -0.38 9.81 -0.71
N GLN A 82 -0.44 10.75 0.23
CA GLN A 82 0.72 11.54 0.62
C GLN A 82 1.70 10.77 1.53
N ILE A 83 1.20 9.92 2.42
CA ILE A 83 1.98 9.27 3.49
C ILE A 83 2.29 7.82 3.15
N VAL A 84 1.35 7.11 2.53
CA VAL A 84 1.43 5.67 2.28
C VAL A 84 1.84 5.36 0.84
N ALA A 85 1.26 6.07 -0.13
CA ALA A 85 1.50 5.78 -1.55
C ALA A 85 2.71 6.53 -2.15
N ASN A 86 3.19 7.59 -1.49
CA ASN A 86 4.29 8.42 -2.00
C ASN A 86 5.28 8.74 -0.88
N ASP A 87 6.58 8.61 -1.14
CA ASP A 87 7.64 8.92 -0.18
C ASP A 87 8.13 10.37 -0.26
N ASN A 88 7.63 11.18 -1.21
CA ASN A 88 8.05 12.57 -1.37
C ASN A 88 7.86 13.40 -0.09
N PHE A 89 6.78 13.17 0.65
CA PHE A 89 6.53 13.88 1.91
C PHE A 89 7.53 13.47 2.99
N TYR A 90 7.85 12.17 3.09
CA TYR A 90 8.89 11.66 3.99
C TYR A 90 10.25 12.29 3.69
N GLN A 91 10.65 12.34 2.42
CA GLN A 91 11.90 12.96 1.98
C GLN A 91 11.92 14.47 2.27
N HIS A 92 10.79 15.16 2.12
CA HIS A 92 10.68 16.57 2.46
C HIS A 92 10.86 16.83 3.96
N LEU A 93 10.29 15.99 4.83
CA LEU A 93 10.50 16.08 6.28
C LEU A 93 11.96 15.82 6.67
N LEU A 94 12.63 14.86 6.02
CA LEU A 94 14.05 14.61 6.24
C LEU A 94 14.93 15.78 5.77
N GLY A 95 14.64 16.38 4.61
CA GLY A 95 15.36 17.57 4.13
C GLY A 95 15.14 18.80 5.01
N SER A 96 13.92 18.93 5.57
CA SER A 96 13.55 19.97 6.52
C SER A 96 14.17 19.76 7.91
N SER A 97 14.56 18.51 8.24
CA SER A 97 15.22 18.15 9.50
C SER A 97 16.64 18.68 9.66
N SER A 98 17.19 19.37 8.65
CA SER A 98 18.39 20.21 8.80
C SER A 98 18.24 21.35 9.83
N ARG A 99 17.04 21.54 10.41
CA ARG A 99 16.77 22.45 11.54
C ARG A 99 16.52 21.76 12.89
N ILE A 100 16.44 20.43 12.95
CA ILE A 100 16.14 19.68 14.20
C ILE A 100 17.42 19.33 14.99
N SER A 101 18.60 19.77 14.55
CA SER A 101 19.87 19.54 15.24
C SER A 101 20.11 20.44 16.49
N GLN A 102 19.07 21.02 17.09
CA GLN A 102 19.19 21.86 18.30
C GLN A 102 18.17 21.51 19.39
N LEU A 103 17.86 20.21 19.57
CA LEU A 103 17.26 19.76 20.82
C LEU A 103 18.16 18.71 21.46
N ASP A 104 18.62 19.07 22.66
CA ASP A 104 19.59 18.39 23.49
C ASP A 104 19.31 16.88 23.65
N ILE A 105 20.22 16.06 23.12
CA ILE A 105 20.30 14.65 23.46
C ILE A 105 21.10 14.53 24.75
N SER A 106 20.36 14.43 25.86
CA SER A 106 20.85 13.81 27.08
C SER A 106 19.77 12.87 27.60
N SER A 107 19.72 11.65 27.07
CA SER A 107 19.30 10.46 27.83
C SER A 107 19.59 9.19 27.04
N ASN A 108 20.53 8.42 27.58
CA ASN A 108 20.70 6.96 27.55
C ASN A 108 20.03 6.21 26.39
N THR A 109 20.84 5.84 25.40
CA THR A 109 20.50 4.80 24.41
C THR A 109 20.46 3.43 25.10
N ASP A 110 19.28 2.85 25.16
CA ASP A 110 19.05 1.46 25.57
C ASP A 110 19.33 0.55 24.35
N GLU A 111 20.24 -0.42 24.50
CA GLU A 111 20.76 -1.30 23.42
C GLU A 111 19.71 -2.28 22.84
N THR A 112 18.45 -2.21 23.28
CA THR A 112 17.39 -3.17 22.96
C THR A 112 16.59 -2.83 21.69
N VAL A 113 16.61 -1.58 21.21
CA VAL A 113 15.81 -1.12 20.06
C VAL A 113 16.47 -1.45 18.71
N ALA A 114 17.80 -1.58 18.68
CA ALA A 114 18.53 -1.87 17.45
C ALA A 114 18.30 -3.30 16.92
N ASP A 115 18.03 -4.26 17.81
CA ASP A 115 17.83 -5.67 17.48
C ASP A 115 16.46 -5.93 16.81
N ASP A 116 15.41 -5.23 17.27
CA ASP A 116 14.05 -5.31 16.70
C ASP A 116 13.98 -4.70 15.29
N VAL A 117 14.63 -3.56 15.08
CA VAL A 117 14.73 -2.91 13.76
C VAL A 117 15.52 -3.77 12.77
N LEU A 118 16.60 -4.41 13.22
CA LEU A 118 17.42 -5.30 12.39
C LEU A 118 16.65 -6.57 12.01
N CYS A 119 15.92 -7.18 12.95
CA CYS A 119 15.04 -8.31 12.67
C CYS A 119 14.00 -7.95 11.60
N HIS A 120 13.38 -6.78 11.68
CA HIS A 120 12.36 -6.36 10.72
C HIS A 120 12.92 -5.98 9.34
N LEU A 121 14.15 -5.44 9.25
CA LEU A 121 14.82 -5.22 7.97
C LEU A 121 15.14 -6.53 7.26
N LEU A 122 15.59 -7.55 8.00
CA LEU A 122 15.85 -8.89 7.46
C LEU A 122 14.56 -9.59 7.00
N GLU A 123 13.45 -9.43 7.73
CA GLU A 123 12.14 -9.93 7.30
C GLU A 123 11.65 -9.24 6.02
N PHE A 124 11.86 -7.92 5.92
CA PHE A 124 11.51 -7.16 4.72
C PHE A 124 12.32 -7.62 3.50
N GLU A 125 13.63 -7.82 3.66
CA GLU A 125 14.51 -8.28 2.60
C GLU A 125 14.14 -9.70 2.13
N ARG A 126 13.81 -10.60 3.07
CA ARG A 126 13.31 -11.95 2.77
C ARG A 126 12.01 -11.92 1.96
N VAL A 127 11.06 -11.07 2.35
CA VAL A 127 9.78 -10.92 1.64
C VAL A 127 10.01 -10.29 0.26
N ALA A 128 10.90 -9.31 0.14
CA ALA A 128 11.24 -8.69 -1.13
C ALA A 128 11.88 -9.70 -2.10
N GLU A 129 12.78 -10.55 -1.62
CA GLU A 129 13.38 -11.62 -2.41
C GLU A 129 12.35 -12.66 -2.87
N HIS A 130 11.48 -13.11 -1.96
CA HIS A 130 10.41 -14.03 -2.31
C HIS A 130 9.47 -13.44 -3.37
N ASN A 131 9.07 -12.18 -3.21
CA ASN A 131 8.23 -11.49 -4.20
C ASN A 131 8.93 -11.38 -5.56
N ARG A 132 10.24 -11.11 -5.57
CA ARG A 132 11.04 -11.06 -6.80
C ARG A 132 10.98 -12.40 -7.54
N TYR A 133 11.19 -13.51 -6.82
CA TYR A 133 11.09 -14.85 -7.37
C TYR A 133 9.70 -15.16 -7.93
N VAL A 134 8.64 -14.89 -7.15
CA VAL A 134 7.25 -15.12 -7.58
C VAL A 134 6.89 -14.30 -8.82
N ILE A 135 7.35 -13.05 -8.91
CA ILE A 135 7.13 -12.20 -10.09
C ILE A 135 7.81 -12.81 -11.32
N THR A 136 9.05 -13.27 -11.20
CA THR A 136 9.77 -13.92 -12.32
C THR A 136 9.06 -15.19 -12.79
N GLU A 137 8.60 -16.04 -11.87
CA GLU A 137 7.85 -17.25 -12.18
C GLU A 137 6.53 -16.93 -12.89
N LEU A 138 5.75 -15.97 -12.39
CA LEU A 138 4.51 -15.53 -13.01
C LEU A 138 4.74 -14.96 -14.41
N GLN A 139 5.81 -14.17 -14.61
CA GLN A 139 6.18 -13.65 -15.93
C GLN A 139 6.50 -14.79 -16.90
N GLN A 140 7.24 -15.80 -16.47
CA GLN A 140 7.55 -16.96 -17.32
C GLN A 140 6.29 -17.75 -17.69
N GLN A 141 5.37 -17.95 -16.74
CA GLN A 141 4.09 -18.59 -17.01
C GLN A 141 3.24 -17.79 -18.00
N VAL A 142 3.18 -16.47 -17.86
CA VAL A 142 2.46 -15.59 -18.80
C VAL A 142 3.07 -15.70 -20.20
N GLN A 143 4.40 -15.69 -20.33
CA GLN A 143 5.06 -15.86 -21.62
C GLN A 143 4.76 -17.23 -22.26
N ASN A 144 4.81 -18.30 -21.46
CA ASN A 144 4.50 -19.65 -21.94
C ASN A 144 3.05 -19.77 -22.40
N LYS A 145 2.10 -19.27 -21.61
CA LYS A 145 0.68 -19.21 -21.98
C LYS A 145 0.47 -18.38 -23.24
N GLY A 146 1.17 -17.25 -23.38
CA GLY A 146 1.17 -16.43 -24.59
C GLY A 146 1.59 -17.22 -25.83
N ARG A 147 2.67 -18.00 -25.75
CA ARG A 147 3.12 -18.86 -26.87
C ARG A 147 2.08 -19.91 -27.25
N VAL A 148 1.43 -20.53 -26.28
CA VAL A 148 0.37 -21.52 -26.54
C VAL A 148 -0.83 -20.87 -27.24
N ILE A 149 -1.26 -19.69 -26.78
CA ILE A 149 -2.34 -18.93 -27.42
C ILE A 149 -1.97 -18.60 -28.87
N SER A 150 -0.76 -18.09 -29.13
CA SER A 150 -0.31 -17.78 -30.49
C SER A 150 -0.33 -19.01 -31.41
N ARG A 151 0.09 -20.18 -30.90
CA ARG A 151 0.04 -21.43 -31.65
C ARG A 151 -1.40 -21.84 -31.98
N LEU A 152 -2.29 -21.83 -31.00
CA LEU A 152 -3.70 -22.21 -31.18
C LEU A 152 -4.42 -21.25 -32.13
N ASN A 153 -4.15 -19.95 -32.03
CA ASN A 153 -4.71 -18.95 -32.95
C ASN A 153 -4.26 -19.22 -34.40
N GLY A 154 -2.98 -19.55 -34.62
CA GLY A 154 -2.50 -19.92 -35.96
C GLY A 154 -3.21 -21.16 -36.52
N GLN A 155 -3.46 -22.17 -35.69
CA GLN A 155 -4.23 -23.35 -36.12
C GLN A 155 -5.69 -23.00 -36.44
N LEU A 156 -6.32 -22.14 -35.63
CA LEU A 156 -7.68 -21.68 -35.89
C LEU A 156 -7.78 -20.91 -37.21
N GLU A 157 -6.82 -20.04 -37.51
CA GLU A 157 -6.78 -19.30 -38.78
C GLU A 157 -6.63 -20.25 -39.98
N GLU A 158 -5.83 -21.31 -39.85
CA GLU A 158 -5.68 -22.34 -40.88
C GLU A 158 -6.98 -23.11 -41.10
N TYR A 159 -7.65 -23.54 -40.03
CA TYR A 159 -8.94 -24.21 -40.12
C TYR A 159 -10.02 -23.32 -40.74
N HIS A 160 -10.08 -22.04 -40.38
CA HIS A 160 -11.00 -21.08 -40.99
C HIS A 160 -10.75 -20.96 -42.50
N ARG A 161 -9.48 -20.84 -42.91
CA ARG A 161 -9.13 -20.75 -44.33
C ARG A 161 -9.56 -22.00 -45.10
N MET A 162 -9.36 -23.18 -44.53
CA MET A 162 -9.76 -24.45 -45.15
C MET A 162 -11.29 -24.56 -45.26
N ILE A 163 -12.04 -24.16 -44.22
CA ILE A 163 -13.50 -24.15 -44.25
C ILE A 163 -14.01 -23.22 -45.36
N SER A 164 -13.50 -21.99 -45.45
CA SER A 164 -13.91 -21.05 -46.49
C SER A 164 -13.65 -21.59 -47.90
N GLN A 165 -12.50 -22.25 -48.13
CA GLN A 165 -12.22 -22.90 -49.42
C GLN A 165 -13.21 -24.04 -49.74
N LEU A 166 -13.59 -24.84 -48.75
CA LEU A 166 -14.57 -25.92 -48.94
C LEU A 166 -15.97 -25.37 -49.21
N GLU A 167 -16.35 -24.26 -48.57
CA GLU A 167 -17.62 -23.57 -48.83
C GLU A 167 -17.69 -23.04 -50.26
N GLU A 168 -16.61 -22.42 -50.76
CA GLU A 168 -16.50 -21.97 -52.16
C GLU A 168 -16.67 -23.13 -53.14
N ILE A 169 -15.96 -24.25 -52.93
CA ILE A 169 -16.05 -25.44 -53.80
C ILE A 169 -17.47 -26.05 -53.79
N CYS A 170 -18.15 -26.04 -52.64
CA CYS A 170 -19.52 -26.54 -52.53
C CYS A 170 -20.55 -25.62 -53.19
N GLN A 171 -20.28 -24.32 -53.31
CA GLN A 171 -21.19 -23.35 -53.93
C GLN A 171 -21.06 -23.29 -55.47
N GLU A 172 -19.94 -23.74 -56.03
CA GLU A 172 -19.71 -23.80 -57.48
C GLU A 172 -20.22 -25.10 -58.15
N ARG A 173 -20.76 -26.04 -57.37
CA ARG A 173 -21.38 -27.30 -57.86
C ARG A 173 -22.90 -27.25 -57.78
#